data_AF-A0AAV5AYR4-F1
#
_entry.id   AF-A0AAV5AYR4-F1
#
_cell.length_a   1.000
_cell.length_b   1.000
_cell.length_c   1.000
_cell.angle_alpha   90.00
_cell.angle_beta   90.00
_cell.angle_gamma   90.00
#
_symmetry.space_group_name_H-M   'P 1'
#
loop_
_entity.id
_entity.type
_entity.pdbx_description
1 polymer ?
#
loop_
_entity_poly.entity_id
_entity_poly.type
_entity_poly.pdbx_seq_one_letter_code
_entity_poly.pdbx_strand_id
1 'polypeptide(L)'
;MVVPNMATTVVLDCTGNDFKSRFCRRVGTKYQIDNSNGLREYLERKLTEQFRNRYNNYYTLFFIGDQYPKNGGKVNGFSYGNSKFGVYFKGHNESTIAHEIMHAMNLPHTFASMDKGTLLAKFTYEAGQTNNIMDYSHQDRFGNKPRITTYHWQWQVLNSNILDLHRGMGFISRLKKWINNF
;
A
#
# COMPACT_ATOMS: atom_id res chain seq x y z
N MET A 1 -8.12 11.01 15.74
CA MET A 1 -6.92 10.37 15.17
C MET A 1 -7.02 8.88 15.47
N VAL A 2 -7.13 8.04 14.44
CA VAL A 2 -7.09 6.57 14.66
C VAL A 2 -5.62 6.19 14.76
N VAL A 3 -5.20 5.70 15.91
CA VAL A 3 -3.85 5.16 16.09
C VAL A 3 -3.92 3.68 15.73
N PRO A 4 -3.16 3.20 14.72
CA PRO A 4 -3.18 1.80 14.37
C PRO A 4 -2.61 0.97 15.53
N ASN A 5 -3.24 -0.16 15.81
CA ASN A 5 -2.67 -1.15 16.74
C ASN A 5 -1.48 -1.83 16.05
N MET A 6 -0.28 -1.36 16.37
CA MET A 6 0.96 -1.88 15.80
C MET A 6 1.39 -3.13 16.57
N ALA A 7 1.40 -4.28 15.89
CA ALA A 7 2.06 -5.44 16.44
C ALA A 7 3.59 -5.25 16.44
N THR A 8 4.28 -5.92 17.37
CA THR A 8 5.75 -5.92 17.42
C THR A 8 6.33 -6.42 16.09
N THR A 9 7.34 -5.71 15.58
CA THR A 9 8.13 -6.16 14.42
C THR A 9 8.82 -7.48 14.75
N VAL A 10 8.72 -8.45 13.84
CA VAL A 10 9.32 -9.78 13.99
C VAL A 10 10.19 -10.11 12.78
N VAL A 11 11.21 -10.94 12.99
CA VAL A 11 12.04 -11.48 11.92
C VAL A 11 11.39 -12.75 11.38
N LEU A 12 11.13 -12.76 10.07
CA LEU A 12 10.67 -13.94 9.36
C LEU A 12 11.87 -14.71 8.83
N ASP A 13 12.01 -15.98 9.23
CA ASP A 13 13.10 -16.81 8.74
C ASP A 13 12.83 -17.29 7.31
N CYS A 14 13.53 -16.69 6.36
CA CYS A 14 13.56 -17.08 4.94
C CYS A 14 14.97 -17.51 4.50
N THR A 15 15.82 -17.92 5.44
CA THR A 15 17.25 -18.22 5.20
C THR A 15 17.48 -19.54 4.48
N GLY A 16 16.48 -20.41 4.41
CA GLY A 16 16.53 -21.64 3.63
C GLY A 16 16.83 -21.38 2.15
N ASN A 17 17.55 -22.31 1.52
CA ASN A 17 17.97 -22.19 0.11
C ASN A 17 16.81 -21.98 -0.86
N ASP A 18 15.58 -22.37 -0.48
CA ASP A 18 14.35 -22.23 -1.28
C ASP A 18 14.00 -20.77 -1.62
N PHE A 19 14.25 -19.80 -0.73
CA PHE A 19 13.90 -18.41 -1.04
C PHE A 19 14.76 -17.88 -2.19
N LYS A 20 16.08 -18.00 -2.04
CA LYS A 20 17.04 -17.49 -3.03
C LYS A 20 16.93 -18.23 -4.36
N SER A 21 16.70 -19.55 -4.36
CA SER A 21 16.59 -20.30 -5.61
C SER A 21 15.33 -19.95 -6.43
N ARG A 22 14.25 -19.49 -5.78
CA ARG A 22 12.96 -19.22 -6.41
C ARG A 22 12.76 -17.77 -6.83
N PHE A 23 13.27 -16.84 -6.02
CA PHE A 23 12.95 -15.41 -6.15
C PHE A 23 14.16 -14.53 -6.44
N CYS A 24 15.37 -15.08 -6.30
CA CYS A 24 16.59 -14.30 -6.45
C CYS A 24 17.51 -14.84 -7.55
N ARG A 25 18.24 -13.92 -8.16
CA ARG A 25 19.40 -14.21 -9.00
C ARG A 25 20.65 -13.62 -8.37
N ARG A 26 21.76 -14.36 -8.53
CA ARG A 26 23.09 -13.87 -8.16
C ARG A 26 23.62 -12.91 -9.22
N VAL A 27 24.07 -11.73 -8.78
CA VAL A 27 24.73 -10.71 -9.61
C VAL A 27 26.02 -10.32 -8.90
N GLY A 28 27.15 -10.82 -9.41
CA GLY A 28 28.45 -10.71 -8.74
C GLY A 28 28.44 -11.39 -7.36
N THR A 29 28.70 -10.60 -6.31
CA THR A 29 28.72 -11.04 -4.90
C THR A 29 27.38 -10.87 -4.19
N LYS A 30 26.36 -10.32 -4.84
CA LYS A 30 25.05 -10.00 -4.24
C LYS A 30 23.94 -10.82 -4.86
N TYR A 31 22.84 -10.96 -4.13
CA TYR A 31 21.58 -11.46 -4.65
C TYR A 31 20.65 -10.27 -4.90
N GLN A 32 19.81 -10.40 -5.92
CA GLN A 32 18.74 -9.46 -6.24
C GLN A 32 17.49 -10.27 -6.50
N ILE A 33 16.34 -9.71 -6.13
CA ILE A 33 15.04 -10.27 -6.51
C ILE A 33 14.92 -10.13 -8.04
N ASP A 34 14.55 -11.22 -8.70
CA ASP A 34 14.32 -11.26 -10.15
C ASP A 34 12.96 -11.88 -10.51
N ASN A 35 12.28 -12.48 -9.54
CA ASN A 35 10.98 -13.08 -9.69
C ASN A 35 10.09 -12.83 -8.47
N SER A 36 8.83 -12.46 -8.69
CA SER A 36 7.82 -12.29 -7.64
C SER A 36 6.65 -13.28 -7.75
N ASN A 37 6.65 -14.15 -8.76
CA ASN A 37 5.62 -15.16 -8.92
C ASN A 37 5.70 -16.18 -7.77
N GLY A 38 4.61 -16.32 -6.99
CA GLY A 38 4.59 -17.19 -5.81
C GLY A 38 5.19 -16.60 -4.54
N LEU A 39 5.65 -15.33 -4.56
CA LEU A 39 6.32 -14.70 -3.41
C LEU A 39 5.35 -14.47 -2.25
N ARG A 40 4.11 -14.07 -2.55
CA ARG A 40 3.07 -13.87 -1.54
C ARG A 40 2.80 -15.16 -0.77
N GLU A 41 2.48 -16.22 -1.50
CA GLU A 41 2.15 -17.54 -0.96
C GLU A 41 3.30 -18.08 -0.12
N TYR A 42 4.55 -17.85 -0.57
CA TYR A 42 5.73 -18.21 0.20
C TYR A 42 5.81 -17.46 1.54
N LEU A 43 5.67 -16.13 1.53
CA LEU A 43 5.80 -15.29 2.73
C LEU A 43 4.66 -15.52 3.73
N GLU A 44 3.42 -15.61 3.25
CA GLU A 44 2.25 -15.91 4.10
C GLU A 44 2.35 -17.32 4.72
N ARG A 45 2.81 -18.31 3.95
CA ARG A 45 3.09 -19.65 4.48
C ARG A 45 4.18 -19.60 5.55
N LYS A 46 5.31 -18.93 5.30
CA LYS A 46 6.41 -18.81 6.27
C LYS A 46 5.96 -18.12 7.55
N LEU A 47 5.15 -17.07 7.44
CA LEU A 47 4.58 -16.37 8.59
C LEU A 47 3.70 -17.32 9.41
N THR A 48 2.87 -18.12 8.75
CA THR A 48 1.99 -19.10 9.39
C THR A 48 2.78 -20.25 10.02
N GLU A 49 3.83 -20.75 9.36
CA GLU A 49 4.71 -21.79 9.91
C GLU A 49 5.40 -21.31 11.20
N GLN A 50 5.89 -20.07 11.22
CA GLN A 50 6.68 -19.54 12.33
C GLN A 50 5.82 -18.96 13.47
N PHE A 51 4.70 -18.31 13.15
CA PHE A 51 3.88 -17.56 14.12
C PHE A 51 2.43 -18.02 14.20
N ARG A 52 2.08 -19.10 13.48
CA ARG A 52 0.72 -19.65 13.42
C ARG A 52 -0.28 -18.57 12.99
N ASN A 53 -1.43 -18.52 13.63
CA ASN A 53 -2.55 -17.63 13.34
C ASN A 53 -2.47 -16.25 14.02
N ARG A 54 -1.34 -15.92 14.69
CA ARG A 54 -1.18 -14.68 15.47
C ARG A 54 -1.49 -13.41 14.66
N TYR A 55 -1.20 -13.42 13.36
CA TYR A 55 -1.27 -12.24 12.50
C TYR A 55 -2.42 -12.26 11.48
N ASN A 56 -3.32 -13.26 11.50
CA ASN A 56 -4.40 -13.42 10.51
C ASN A 56 -5.30 -12.18 10.38
N ASN A 57 -5.43 -11.40 11.46
CA ASN A 57 -6.28 -10.22 11.49
C ASN A 57 -5.54 -8.91 11.18
N TYR A 58 -4.22 -8.94 11.00
CA TYR A 58 -3.38 -7.77 10.79
C TYR A 58 -3.09 -7.53 9.30
N TYR A 59 -2.91 -6.27 8.93
CA TYR A 59 -2.13 -5.94 7.74
C TYR A 59 -0.68 -6.36 7.99
N THR A 60 -0.13 -7.16 7.08
CA THR A 60 1.23 -7.69 7.18
C THR A 60 2.08 -7.06 6.07
N LEU A 61 3.14 -6.38 6.52
CA LEU A 61 4.09 -5.68 5.67
C LEU A 61 5.42 -6.43 5.74
N PHE A 62 5.86 -6.99 4.62
CA PHE A 62 7.12 -7.72 4.52
C PHE A 62 8.20 -6.80 3.95
N PHE A 63 9.31 -6.65 4.69
CA PHE A 63 10.45 -5.85 4.26
C PHE A 63 11.59 -6.76 3.84
N ILE A 64 12.00 -6.67 2.58
CA ILE A 64 13.08 -7.47 1.98
C ILE A 64 14.26 -6.55 1.67
N GLY A 65 15.42 -6.86 2.24
CA GLY A 65 16.64 -6.05 2.12
C GLY A 65 17.32 -6.09 0.75
N ASP A 66 16.82 -6.92 -0.17
CA ASP A 66 17.33 -7.04 -1.54
C ASP A 66 16.60 -6.08 -2.49
N GLN A 67 17.29 -5.69 -3.56
CA GLN A 67 16.70 -4.89 -4.64
C GLN A 67 15.89 -5.79 -5.56
N TYR A 68 14.84 -5.25 -6.19
CA TYR A 68 14.13 -5.88 -7.30
C TYR A 68 14.24 -5.05 -8.58
N PRO A 69 15.34 -5.18 -9.34
CA PRO A 69 15.48 -4.50 -10.63
C PRO A 69 14.48 -5.05 -11.65
N LYS A 70 13.96 -4.17 -12.51
CA LYS A 70 13.11 -4.55 -13.65
C LYS A 70 13.47 -3.67 -14.84
N ASN A 71 13.22 -4.11 -16.06
CA ASN A 71 13.56 -3.33 -17.26
C ASN A 71 13.04 -1.89 -17.15
N GLY A 72 13.95 -0.91 -17.20
CA GLY A 72 13.61 0.52 -17.07
C GLY A 72 13.50 1.06 -15.64
N GLY A 73 13.86 0.29 -14.60
CA GLY A 73 13.90 0.80 -13.23
C GLY A 73 14.03 -0.26 -12.14
N LYS A 74 13.37 0.00 -11.01
CA LYS A 74 13.32 -0.91 -9.86
C LYS A 74 11.90 -0.92 -9.28
N VAL A 75 11.49 -2.09 -8.80
CA VAL A 75 10.25 -2.25 -8.04
C VAL A 75 10.58 -2.00 -6.57
N ASN A 76 9.99 -0.95 -5.99
CA ASN A 76 10.22 -0.62 -4.58
C ASN A 76 9.23 -1.34 -3.64
N GLY A 77 8.11 -1.83 -4.17
CA GLY A 77 7.14 -2.62 -3.42
C GLY A 77 5.98 -3.04 -4.32
N PHE A 78 5.12 -3.91 -3.78
CA PHE A 78 3.82 -4.21 -4.37
C PHE A 78 2.84 -4.73 -3.31
N SER A 79 1.57 -4.68 -3.66
CA SER A 79 0.43 -5.18 -2.90
C SER A 79 -0.64 -5.72 -3.85
N TYR A 80 -1.74 -6.23 -3.29
CA TYR A 80 -2.91 -6.66 -4.06
C TYR A 80 -4.16 -6.01 -3.51
N GLY A 81 -5.06 -5.56 -4.39
CA GLY A 81 -6.38 -5.04 -4.01
C GLY A 81 -7.15 -5.98 -3.08
N ASN A 82 -7.89 -5.41 -2.14
CA ASN A 82 -8.70 -6.15 -1.15
C ASN A 82 -7.89 -7.25 -0.42
N SER A 83 -6.70 -6.89 0.06
CA SER A 83 -5.83 -7.81 0.79
C SER A 83 -5.28 -7.15 2.06
N LYS A 84 -4.60 -7.96 2.87
CA LYS A 84 -3.84 -7.50 4.05
C LYS A 84 -2.33 -7.60 3.82
N PHE A 85 -1.90 -7.66 2.56
CA PHE A 85 -0.52 -7.98 2.18
C PHE A 85 0.16 -6.80 1.49
N GLY A 86 1.40 -6.54 1.88
CA GLY A 86 2.31 -5.67 1.12
C GLY A 86 3.75 -6.13 1.28
N VAL A 87 4.55 -5.98 0.23
CA VAL A 87 5.99 -6.26 0.27
C VAL A 87 6.78 -5.05 -0.21
N TYR A 88 7.92 -4.80 0.44
CA TYR A 88 8.76 -3.63 0.22
C TYR A 88 10.21 -4.06 0.05
N PHE A 89 10.83 -3.61 -1.04
CA PHE A 89 12.20 -3.97 -1.40
C PHE A 89 13.16 -2.83 -1.07
N LYS A 90 14.46 -3.09 -1.15
CA LYS A 90 15.48 -2.05 -0.93
C LYS A 90 15.28 -0.86 -1.87
N GLY A 91 15.15 0.33 -1.27
CA GLY A 91 14.93 1.59 -1.98
C GLY A 91 13.49 2.12 -1.91
N HIS A 92 12.60 1.44 -1.17
CA HIS A 92 11.31 2.01 -0.78
C HIS A 92 11.47 3.26 0.10
N ASN A 93 10.43 4.08 0.14
CA ASN A 93 10.27 5.20 1.06
C ASN A 93 8.86 5.17 1.68
N GLU A 94 8.58 6.12 2.56
CA GLU A 94 7.31 6.24 3.26
C GLU A 94 6.12 6.35 2.29
N SER A 95 6.29 7.09 1.19
CA SER A 95 5.25 7.22 0.17
C SER A 95 4.99 5.90 -0.57
N THR A 96 6.02 5.09 -0.84
CA THR A 96 5.82 3.73 -1.39
C THR A 96 5.04 2.86 -0.41
N ILE A 97 5.38 2.91 0.88
CA ILE A 97 4.67 2.14 1.91
C ILE A 97 3.19 2.54 1.94
N ALA A 98 2.89 3.84 2.03
CA ALA A 98 1.52 4.33 2.04
C ALA A 98 0.75 3.94 0.76
N HIS A 99 1.38 4.07 -0.41
CA HIS A 99 0.77 3.74 -1.70
C HIS A 99 0.34 2.26 -1.79
N GLU A 100 1.22 1.34 -1.41
CA GLU A 100 0.91 -0.10 -1.46
C GLU A 100 -0.10 -0.52 -0.39
N ILE A 101 -0.05 0.03 0.83
CA ILE A 101 -1.07 -0.27 1.84
C ILE A 101 -2.45 0.23 1.37
N MET A 102 -2.52 1.40 0.74
CA MET A 102 -3.78 1.92 0.21
C MET A 102 -4.33 1.06 -0.94
N HIS A 103 -3.47 0.57 -1.83
CA HIS A 103 -3.85 -0.47 -2.80
C HIS A 103 -4.39 -1.73 -2.10
N ALA A 104 -3.73 -2.21 -1.04
CA ALA A 104 -4.22 -3.34 -0.25
C ALA A 104 -5.61 -3.09 0.35
N MET A 105 -5.88 -1.85 0.78
CA MET A 105 -7.18 -1.35 1.22
C MET A 105 -8.17 -1.07 0.08
N ASN A 106 -7.90 -1.59 -1.13
CA ASN A 106 -8.78 -1.51 -2.30
C ASN A 106 -8.92 -0.09 -2.89
N LEU A 107 -7.88 0.74 -2.74
CA LEU A 107 -7.86 2.09 -3.32
C LEU A 107 -7.09 2.09 -4.66
N PRO A 108 -7.72 2.44 -5.79
CA PRO A 108 -7.04 2.50 -7.08
C PRO A 108 -6.17 3.76 -7.23
N HIS A 109 -5.32 3.74 -8.25
CA HIS A 109 -4.70 4.91 -8.84
C HIS A 109 -5.74 5.97 -9.21
N THR A 110 -5.30 7.22 -9.13
CA THR A 110 -6.13 8.37 -9.49
C THR A 110 -6.20 8.63 -10.99
N PHE A 111 -5.37 7.98 -11.81
CA PHE A 111 -5.24 8.28 -13.25
C PHE A 111 -5.62 7.11 -14.17
N ALA A 112 -6.01 5.96 -13.63
CA ALA A 112 -6.42 4.80 -14.41
C ALA A 112 -7.91 4.54 -14.18
N SER A 113 -8.72 4.46 -15.25
CA SER A 113 -10.13 4.08 -15.15
C SER A 113 -10.31 2.64 -14.65
N MET A 114 -9.30 1.79 -14.88
CA MET A 114 -9.14 0.47 -14.29
C MET A 114 -7.67 0.20 -13.95
N ASP A 115 -7.40 -0.15 -12.70
CA ASP A 115 -6.11 -0.74 -12.33
C ASP A 115 -6.15 -2.24 -12.55
N LYS A 116 -5.23 -2.73 -13.40
CA LYS A 116 -4.95 -4.15 -13.70
C LYS A 116 -6.04 -5.14 -13.26
N GLY A 117 -7.24 -4.94 -13.79
CA GLY A 117 -8.35 -5.90 -13.75
C GLY A 117 -9.20 -5.98 -12.48
N THR A 118 -9.05 -5.13 -11.45
CA THR A 118 -9.86 -5.31 -10.21
C THR A 118 -10.37 -4.06 -9.51
N LEU A 119 -9.78 -2.87 -9.73
CA LEU A 119 -10.20 -1.65 -9.03
C LEU A 119 -10.74 -0.61 -10.02
N LEU A 120 -12.01 -0.23 -9.87
CA LEU A 120 -12.65 0.83 -10.64
C LEU A 120 -12.43 2.18 -9.95
N ALA A 121 -11.78 3.11 -10.64
CA ALA A 121 -11.60 4.46 -10.14
C ALA A 121 -12.91 5.25 -10.26
N LYS A 122 -13.40 5.80 -9.15
CA LYS A 122 -14.60 6.66 -9.13
C LYS A 122 -14.36 8.00 -9.85
N PHE A 123 -13.13 8.49 -9.78
CA PHE A 123 -12.67 9.72 -10.42
C PHE A 123 -11.33 9.43 -11.09
N THR A 124 -11.12 9.97 -12.29
CA THR A 124 -9.86 9.85 -13.02
C THR A 124 -9.29 11.25 -13.29
N TYR A 125 -7.99 11.39 -13.09
CA TYR A 125 -7.21 12.60 -13.28
C TYR A 125 -6.09 12.31 -14.28
N GLU A 126 -5.46 13.35 -14.81
CA GLU A 126 -4.31 13.17 -15.70
C GLU A 126 -3.11 12.62 -14.91
N ALA A 127 -2.49 11.56 -15.43
CA ALA A 127 -1.36 10.90 -14.80
C ALA A 127 -0.18 11.85 -14.58
N GLY A 128 0.36 11.87 -13.37
CA GLY A 128 1.54 12.64 -13.03
C GLY A 128 1.30 14.13 -12.75
N GLN A 129 0.04 14.59 -12.79
CA GLN A 129 -0.29 16.00 -12.60
C GLN A 129 -0.70 16.36 -11.17
N THR A 130 -0.75 15.39 -10.24
CA THR A 130 -1.20 15.63 -8.87
C THR A 130 -0.11 15.31 -7.84
N ASN A 131 -0.28 15.80 -6.61
CA ASN A 131 0.53 15.37 -5.46
C ASN A 131 -0.10 14.20 -4.69
N ASN A 132 -1.10 13.54 -5.29
CA ASN A 132 -1.83 12.46 -4.63
C ASN A 132 -0.94 11.23 -4.44
N ILE A 133 -1.08 10.56 -3.31
CA ILE A 133 -0.32 9.35 -2.98
C ILE A 133 -0.54 8.21 -3.98
N MET A 134 -1.72 8.15 -4.58
CA MET A 134 -2.12 7.18 -5.60
C MET A 134 -1.84 7.65 -7.04
N ASP A 135 -0.95 8.64 -7.23
CA ASP A 135 -0.46 9.06 -8.53
C ASP A 135 0.98 8.55 -8.77
N TYR A 136 1.49 8.69 -9.99
CA TYR A 136 2.86 8.41 -10.42
C TYR A 136 3.71 9.65 -10.62
N SER A 137 3.24 10.81 -10.16
CA SER A 137 3.91 12.11 -10.31
C SER A 137 5.35 12.19 -9.79
N HIS A 138 5.75 11.27 -8.91
CA HIS A 138 7.13 11.09 -8.44
C HIS A 138 8.12 10.55 -9.47
N GLN A 139 7.66 10.07 -10.64
CA GLN A 139 8.57 9.57 -11.68
C GLN A 139 9.21 10.74 -12.44
N ASP A 140 10.46 10.57 -12.87
CA ASP A 140 11.23 11.61 -13.57
C ASP A 140 10.47 12.20 -14.77
N ARG A 141 9.80 11.35 -15.55
CA ARG A 141 9.00 11.76 -16.72
C ARG A 141 7.84 12.71 -16.40
N PHE A 142 7.43 12.81 -15.14
CA PHE A 142 6.37 13.69 -14.65
C PHE A 142 6.90 14.84 -13.79
N GLY A 143 8.23 15.02 -13.71
CA GLY A 143 8.87 16.11 -13.00
C GLY A 143 9.06 15.90 -11.50
N ASN A 144 9.09 14.65 -11.01
CA ASN A 144 9.46 14.30 -9.64
C ASN A 144 8.64 15.01 -8.54
N LYS A 145 7.33 15.15 -8.75
CA LYS A 145 6.46 15.81 -7.78
C LYS A 145 6.29 14.92 -6.53
N PRO A 146 6.30 15.50 -5.32
CA PRO A 146 6.11 14.73 -4.10
C PRO A 146 4.68 14.20 -4.00
N ARG A 147 4.55 12.97 -3.50
CA ARG A 147 3.26 12.29 -3.26
C ARG A 147 2.91 12.36 -1.78
N ILE A 148 2.15 13.38 -1.41
CA ILE A 148 1.94 13.79 -0.01
C ILE A 148 0.48 14.07 0.35
N THR A 149 -0.44 13.99 -0.61
CA THR A 149 -1.86 14.26 -0.37
C THR A 149 -2.75 13.06 -0.66
N THR A 150 -3.95 13.10 -0.08
CA THR A 150 -5.08 12.23 -0.42
C THR A 150 -6.32 13.09 -0.64
N TYR A 151 -7.29 12.57 -1.40
CA TYR A 151 -8.58 13.20 -1.60
C TYR A 151 -9.58 12.77 -0.53
N HIS A 152 -10.58 13.61 -0.27
CA HIS A 152 -11.66 13.30 0.67
C HIS A 152 -12.38 11.98 0.35
N TRP A 153 -12.67 11.72 -0.93
CA TRP A 153 -13.33 10.47 -1.32
C TRP A 153 -12.47 9.22 -1.05
N GLN A 154 -11.13 9.34 -1.11
CA GLN A 154 -10.23 8.23 -0.79
C GLN A 154 -10.32 7.89 0.69
N TRP A 155 -10.43 8.89 1.56
CA TRP A 155 -10.69 8.67 2.98
C TRP A 155 -12.00 7.92 3.24
N GLN A 156 -13.06 8.22 2.49
CA GLN A 156 -14.33 7.51 2.60
C GLN A 156 -14.23 6.03 2.16
N VAL A 157 -13.37 5.73 1.18
CA VAL A 157 -13.07 4.34 0.77
C VAL A 157 -12.26 3.63 1.86
N LEU A 158 -11.21 4.27 2.38
CA LEU A 158 -10.32 3.69 3.39
C LEU A 158 -10.99 3.55 4.76
N ASN A 159 -11.94 4.41 5.09
CA ASN A 159 -12.67 4.39 6.35
C ASN A 159 -14.11 4.88 6.15
N SER A 160 -15.03 3.93 6.05
CA SER A 160 -16.47 4.20 5.87
C SER A 160 -17.12 4.95 7.03
N ASN A 161 -16.45 5.04 8.19
CA ASN A 161 -16.93 5.83 9.32
C ASN A 161 -16.61 7.33 9.22
N ILE A 162 -15.78 7.73 8.24
CA ILE A 162 -15.55 9.15 7.96
C ILE A 162 -16.85 9.70 7.37
N LEU A 163 -17.51 10.54 8.17
CA LEU A 163 -18.78 11.16 7.81
C LEU A 163 -18.62 11.93 6.49
N ASP A 164 -19.50 11.63 5.55
CA ASP A 164 -19.64 12.46 4.36
C ASP A 164 -20.12 13.85 4.78
N LEU A 165 -19.25 14.85 4.68
CA LEU A 165 -19.59 16.25 4.97
C LEU A 165 -20.83 16.69 4.16
N HIS A 166 -21.08 16.09 2.99
CA HIS A 166 -22.26 16.37 2.17
C HIS A 166 -23.56 15.65 2.62
N ARG A 167 -23.47 14.56 3.39
CA ARG A 167 -24.66 13.91 4.02
C ARG A 167 -25.04 14.57 5.35
N GLY A 168 -24.31 15.61 5.75
CA GLY A 168 -24.49 16.38 6.97
C GLY A 168 -25.67 17.37 6.96
N MET A 169 -26.88 16.97 6.53
CA MET A 169 -28.08 17.66 7.04
C MET A 169 -28.18 17.55 8.59
N GLY A 170 -27.41 16.65 9.20
CA GLY A 170 -27.20 16.55 10.64
C GLY A 170 -26.18 17.53 11.26
N PHE A 171 -25.34 18.21 10.47
CA PHE A 171 -24.34 19.14 11.02
C PHE A 171 -25.00 20.45 11.45
N ILE A 172 -25.90 21.00 10.61
CA ILE A 172 -26.68 22.20 10.96
C ILE A 172 -27.62 21.93 12.15
N SER A 173 -28.23 20.75 12.25
CA SER A 173 -29.10 20.42 13.38
C SER A 173 -28.31 20.24 14.69
N ARG A 174 -27.10 19.66 14.64
CA ARG A 174 -26.20 19.57 15.79
C ARG A 174 -25.61 20.93 16.19
N LEU A 175 -25.28 21.79 15.22
CA LEU A 175 -24.80 23.15 15.49
C LEU A 175 -25.90 24.02 16.10
N LYS A 176 -27.13 23.93 15.58
CA LYS A 176 -28.31 24.61 16.17
C LYS A 176 -28.63 24.11 17.57
N LYS A 177 -28.48 22.80 17.83
CA LYS A 177 -28.68 22.24 19.18
C LYS A 177 -27.57 22.67 20.15
N TRP A 178 -26.38 22.99 19.67
CA TRP A 178 -25.29 23.54 20.49
C TRP A 178 -25.48 25.03 20.76
N ILE A 179 -25.87 25.82 19.76
CA ILE A 179 -26.14 27.27 19.90
C ILE A 179 -27.37 27.54 20.78
N ASN A 180 -28.41 26.72 20.71
CA ASN A 180 -29.64 26.93 21.51
C ASN A 180 -29.55 26.43 22.97
N ASN A 181 -28.39 25.95 23.41
CA ASN A 181 -28.13 25.53 24.79
C ASN A 181 -27.12 26.45 25.50
N PHE A 182 -26.90 27.66 24.97
CA PHE A 182 -26.24 28.78 25.62
C PHE A 182 -27.11 30.03 25.51
#